data_AF-A0A965CTZ4-F1
#
_entry.id   AF-A0A965CTZ4-F1
#
_cell.length_a   1.000
_cell.length_b   1.000
_cell.length_c   1.000
_cell.angle_alpha   90.00
_cell.angle_beta   90.00
_cell.angle_gamma   90.00
#
_symmetry.space_group_name_H-M   'P 1'
#
loop_
_entity.id
_entity.type
_entity.pdbx_description
1 polymer ?
#
loop_
_entity_poly.entity_id
_entity_poly.type
_entity_poly.pdbx_seq_one_letter_code
_entity_poly.pdbx_strand_id
1 'polypeptide(L)'
;MLDIEAIFSDGGALAQTVRDFRVRDGQIEMADAVAAAIRENAVLVAEAGTGTGKTFAYLIPALLSGGKVIISTGTKTLQDQLFDRDIQVV
;
A
#
# COMPACT_ATOMS: atom_id res chain seq x y z
N MET A 1 -14.72 -6.30 -7.00
CA MET A 1 -13.37 -6.13 -6.41
C MET A 1 -13.04 -4.67 -6.56
N LEU A 2 -12.62 -3.98 -5.50
CA LEU A 2 -12.21 -2.58 -5.62
C LEU A 2 -11.00 -2.50 -6.55
N ASP A 3 -11.04 -1.55 -7.49
CA ASP A 3 -10.01 -1.33 -8.47
C ASP A 3 -8.85 -0.56 -7.83
N ILE A 4 -7.66 -1.16 -7.80
CA ILE A 4 -6.47 -0.59 -7.16
C ILE A 4 -6.08 0.71 -7.88
N GLU A 5 -6.10 0.73 -9.21
CA GLU A 5 -5.80 1.94 -9.98
C GLU A 5 -6.75 3.07 -9.60
N ALA A 6 -8.05 2.78 -9.42
CA ALA A 6 -9.02 3.78 -9.00
C ALA A 6 -8.74 4.36 -7.59
N ILE A 7 -8.24 3.55 -6.66
CA ILE A 7 -7.86 4.01 -5.30
C ILE A 7 -6.66 4.96 -5.35
N PHE A 8 -5.66 4.66 -6.19
CA PHE A 8 -4.44 5.45 -6.33
C PHE A 8 -4.54 6.58 -7.38
N SER A 9 -5.64 6.65 -8.12
CA SER A 9 -5.86 7.65 -9.17
C SER A 9 -5.89 9.10 -8.63
N ASP A 10 -5.70 10.06 -9.52
CA ASP A 10 -5.90 11.48 -9.21
C ASP A 10 -7.39 11.71 -8.90
N GLY A 11 -7.70 12.13 -7.67
CA GLY A 11 -9.07 12.20 -7.15
C GLY A 11 -9.64 10.90 -6.56
N GLY A 12 -8.86 9.81 -6.56
CA GLY A 12 -9.19 8.54 -5.92
C GLY A 12 -9.27 8.62 -4.39
N ALA A 13 -9.58 7.50 -3.73
CA ALA A 13 -9.78 7.48 -2.28
C ALA A 13 -8.58 8.01 -1.49
N LEU A 14 -7.35 7.66 -1.89
CA LEU A 14 -6.14 8.17 -1.24
C LEU A 14 -5.91 9.66 -1.48
N ALA A 15 -6.26 10.18 -2.66
CA ALA A 15 -6.15 11.60 -2.95
C ALA A 15 -7.09 12.46 -2.08
N GLN A 16 -8.19 11.88 -1.60
CA GLN A 16 -9.18 12.56 -0.75
C GLN A 16 -8.80 12.57 0.73
N THR A 17 -8.03 11.56 1.20
CA THR A 17 -7.71 11.40 2.63
C THR A 17 -6.25 11.75 2.97
N VAL A 18 -5.31 11.50 2.07
CA VAL A 18 -3.88 11.75 2.28
C VAL A 18 -3.54 13.15 1.81
N ARG A 19 -3.15 14.03 2.74
CA ARG A 19 -2.65 15.37 2.40
C ARG A 19 -1.42 15.25 1.48
N ASP A 20 -1.39 16.09 0.45
CA ASP A 20 -0.30 16.14 -0.54
C ASP A 20 -0.06 14.80 -1.26
N PHE A 21 -1.11 13.97 -1.38
CA PHE A 21 -1.06 12.79 -2.21
C PHE A 21 -0.68 13.14 -3.65
N ARG A 22 0.15 12.29 -4.24
CA ARG A 22 0.52 12.37 -5.65
C ARG A 22 0.55 10.97 -6.21
N VAL A 23 -0.03 10.82 -7.38
CA VAL A 23 0.04 9.60 -8.17
C VAL A 23 1.50 9.31 -8.53
N ARG A 24 1.91 8.05 -8.40
CA ARG A 24 3.25 7.58 -8.74
C ARG A 24 3.11 6.22 -9.40
N ASP A 25 3.57 6.08 -10.64
CA ASP A 25 3.41 4.84 -11.41
C ASP A 25 4.01 3.62 -10.69
N GLY A 26 5.22 3.76 -10.12
CA GLY A 26 5.85 2.68 -9.35
C GLY A 26 5.10 2.30 -8.07
N GLN A 27 4.26 3.18 -7.52
CA GLN A 27 3.39 2.84 -6.38
C GLN A 27 2.24 1.93 -6.83
N ILE A 28 1.64 2.24 -7.99
CA ILE A 28 0.55 1.47 -8.59
C ILE A 28 1.07 0.10 -9.03
N GLU A 29 2.20 0.07 -9.75
CA GLU A 29 2.85 -1.16 -10.19
C GLU A 29 3.16 -2.09 -9.02
N MET A 30 3.72 -1.55 -7.92
CA MET A 30 3.96 -2.32 -6.72
C MET A 30 2.66 -2.81 -6.08
N ALA A 31 1.60 -1.99 -6.04
CA ALA A 31 0.32 -2.37 -5.47
C ALA A 31 -0.34 -3.52 -6.24
N ASP A 32 -0.30 -3.47 -7.56
CA ASP A 32 -0.82 -4.53 -8.42
C ASP A 32 0.00 -5.82 -8.29
N ALA A 33 1.33 -5.71 -8.22
CA ALA A 33 2.21 -6.86 -8.00
C ALA A 33 1.92 -7.52 -6.64
N VAL A 34 1.74 -6.73 -5.57
CA VAL A 34 1.37 -7.26 -4.24
C VAL A 34 0.00 -7.91 -4.29
N ALA A 35 -0.99 -7.30 -4.94
CA ALA A 35 -2.34 -7.86 -5.07
C ALA A 35 -2.33 -9.19 -5.82
N ALA A 36 -1.56 -9.29 -6.91
CA ALA A 36 -1.36 -10.53 -7.65
C ALA A 36 -0.72 -11.60 -6.77
N ALA A 37 0.36 -11.27 -6.06
CA ALA A 37 1.03 -12.22 -5.17
C ALA A 37 0.12 -12.75 -4.06
N ILE A 38 -0.73 -11.90 -3.47
CA ILE A 38 -1.72 -12.32 -2.48
C ILE A 38 -2.75 -13.27 -3.11
N ARG A 39 -3.32 -12.93 -4.27
CA ARG A 39 -4.32 -13.77 -4.97
C ARG A 39 -3.78 -15.13 -5.38
N GLU A 40 -2.54 -15.16 -5.83
CA GLU A 40 -1.87 -16.35 -6.37
C GLU A 40 -1.15 -17.18 -5.30
N ASN A 41 -1.13 -16.72 -4.04
CA ASN A 41 -0.34 -17.32 -2.96
C ASN A 41 1.16 -17.43 -3.34
N ALA A 42 1.68 -16.38 -3.98
CA ALA A 42 3.04 -16.34 -4.49
C ALA A 42 3.97 -15.50 -3.59
N VAL A 43 5.28 -15.63 -3.84
CA VAL A 43 6.31 -14.80 -3.21
C VAL A 43 6.70 -13.67 -4.16
N LEU A 44 6.65 -12.44 -3.67
CA LEU A 44 7.10 -11.24 -4.37
C LEU A 44 8.32 -10.64 -3.67
N VAL A 45 9.33 -10.29 -4.45
CA VAL A 45 10.44 -9.42 -4.02
C VAL A 45 10.35 -8.14 -4.84
N ALA A 46 10.20 -7.00 -4.16
CA ALA A 46 10.10 -5.69 -4.79
C ALA A 46 11.08 -4.72 -4.12
N GLU A 47 11.80 -3.94 -4.93
CA GLU A 47 12.63 -2.84 -4.46
C GLU A 47 11.86 -1.53 -4.64
N ALA A 48 11.69 -0.77 -3.56
CA ALA A 48 11.03 0.52 -3.59
C ALA A 48 11.89 1.55 -2.85
N GLY A 49 12.38 2.54 -3.59
CA GLY A 49 13.16 3.65 -3.04
C GLY A 49 12.39 4.48 -2.00
N THR A 50 13.08 5.37 -1.30
CA THR A 50 12.43 6.31 -0.38
C THR A 50 11.48 7.26 -1.15
N GLY A 51 10.34 7.61 -0.55
CA GLY A 51 9.37 8.53 -1.16
C GLY A 51 8.50 7.94 -2.29
N THR A 52 8.66 6.66 -2.64
CA THR A 52 7.85 5.95 -3.65
C THR A 52 6.41 5.67 -3.21
N GLY A 53 6.08 5.86 -1.93
CA GLY A 53 4.76 5.52 -1.40
C GLY A 53 4.57 4.02 -1.11
N LYS A 54 5.68 3.30 -0.89
CA LYS A 54 5.70 1.85 -0.61
C LYS A 54 4.72 1.37 0.45
N THR A 55 4.44 2.17 1.47
CA THR A 55 3.53 1.78 2.55
C THR A 55 2.13 1.51 2.02
N PHE A 56 1.52 2.47 1.32
CA PHE A 56 0.19 2.26 0.75
C PHE A 56 0.19 1.18 -0.34
N ALA A 57 1.28 1.07 -1.09
CA ALA A 57 1.40 0.05 -2.14
C ALA A 57 1.24 -1.38 -1.59
N TYR A 58 1.76 -1.71 -0.40
CA TYR A 58 1.48 -3.01 0.21
C TYR A 58 0.20 -3.02 1.07
N LEU A 59 -0.17 -1.88 1.68
CA LEU A 59 -1.24 -1.84 2.69
C LEU A 59 -2.63 -1.94 2.06
N ILE A 60 -2.87 -1.23 0.95
CA ILE A 60 -4.15 -1.26 0.25
C ILE A 60 -4.51 -2.67 -0.23
N PRO A 61 -3.68 -3.37 -1.02
CA PRO A 61 -4.00 -4.74 -1.45
C PRO A 61 -4.09 -5.73 -0.27
N ALA A 62 -3.31 -5.52 0.80
CA ALA A 62 -3.41 -6.31 2.03
C ALA A 62 -4.79 -6.16 2.70
N LEU A 63 -5.30 -4.93 2.85
CA LEU A 63 -6.63 -4.66 3.41
C LEU A 63 -7.75 -5.23 2.52
N LEU A 64 -7.63 -5.04 1.20
CA LEU A 64 -8.60 -5.54 0.23
C LEU A 64 -8.65 -7.06 0.13
N SER A 65 -7.61 -7.77 0.60
CA SER A 65 -7.59 -9.23 0.62
C SER A 65 -8.67 -9.84 1.52
N GLY A 66 -9.20 -9.08 2.48
CA GLY A 66 -10.20 -9.55 3.46
C GLY A 66 -9.68 -10.60 4.46
N GLY A 67 -8.38 -10.91 4.41
CA GLY A 67 -7.73 -11.87 5.30
C GLY A 67 -6.98 -11.21 6.46
N LYS A 68 -6.43 -12.04 7.34
CA LYS A 68 -5.47 -11.57 8.35
C LYS A 68 -4.11 -11.40 7.70
N VAL A 69 -3.55 -10.19 7.79
CA VAL A 69 -2.21 -9.85 7.26
C VAL A 69 -1.27 -9.52 8.41
N ILE A 70 -0.03 -10.01 8.32
CA ILE A 70 1.06 -9.66 9.22
C ILE A 70 2.05 -8.79 8.45
N ILE A 71 2.29 -7.58 8.94
CA ILE A 71 3.30 -6.66 8.38
C ILE A 71 4.48 -6.63 9.35
N SER A 72 5.69 -6.88 8.85
CA SER A 72 6.93 -6.82 9.61
C SER A 72 7.83 -5.71 9.07
N THR A 73 8.48 -4.96 9.96
CA THR A 73 9.36 -3.84 9.60
C THR A 73 10.54 -3.74 10.55
N GLY A 74 11.61 -3.09 10.10
CA GLY A 74 12.94 -3.21 10.69
C GLY A 74 13.14 -2.55 12.06
N THR A 75 12.26 -1.62 12.47
CA THR A 75 12.41 -0.90 13.76
C THR A 75 11.06 -0.62 14.41
N LYS A 76 11.07 -0.42 15.74
CA LYS A 76 9.88 0.01 16.49
C LYS A 76 9.30 1.33 15.96
N THR A 77 10.15 2.31 15.65
CA THR A 77 9.70 3.60 15.11
C THR A 77 8.94 3.44 13.78
N LEU A 78 9.36 2.51 12.92
CA LEU A 78 8.63 2.21 11.69
C LEU A 78 7.31 1.49 11.96
N GLN A 79 7.23 0.67 13.01
CA GLN A 79 5.97 0.04 13.45
C GLN A 79 5.00 1.09 13.98
N ASP A 80 5.47 1.98 14.86
CA ASP A 80 4.68 3.06 15.43
C ASP A 80 4.19 4.00 14.31
N GLN A 81 5.05 4.35 13.35
CA GLN A 81 4.65 5.13 12.17
C GLN A 81 3.55 4.44 11.36
N LEU A 82 3.72 3.15 11.06
CA LEU A 82 2.74 2.37 10.30
C LEU A 82 1.38 2.35 11.04
N PHE A 83 1.40 2.11 12.35
CA PHE A 83 0.20 1.94 13.17
C PHE A 83 -0.53 3.26 13.46
N ASP A 84 0.20 4.28 13.92
CA ASP A 84 -0.38 5.55 14.40
C ASP A 84 -0.67 6.54 13.27
N ARG A 85 -0.07 6.35 12.09
CA ARG A 85 -0.22 7.28 10.96
C ARG A 85 -0.75 6.60 9.72
N ASP A 86 -0.01 5.63 9.19
CA ASP A 86 -0.29 5.15 7.84
C ASP A 86 -1.61 4.35 7.80
N ILE A 87 -1.87 3.49 8.79
CA ILE A 87 -3.12 2.72 8.91
C ILE A 87 -4.31 3.61 9.29
N GLN A 88 -4.12 4.64 10.11
CA GLN A 88 -5.23 5.49 10.56
C GLN A 88 -5.83 6.35 9.42
N VAL A 89 -5.11 6.51 8.31
CA VAL A 89 -5.53 7.34 7.17
C VAL A 89 -6.35 6.56 6.13
N VAL A 90 -6.27 5.22 6.14
CA VAL A 90 -6.87 4.34 5.11
C VAL A 90 -7.98 3.44 5.64
#